data_AF-A0A286D7A2-F1
#
_entry.id   AF-A0A286D7A2-F1
#
_cell.length_a   1.000
_cell.length_b   1.000
_cell.length_c   1.000
_cell.angle_alpha   90.00
_cell.angle_beta   90.00
_cell.angle_gamma   90.00
#
_symmetry.space_group_name_H-M   'P 1'
#
loop_
_entity.id
_entity.type
_entity.pdbx_description
1 polymer ?
#
loop_
_entity_poly.entity_id
_entity_poly.type
_entity_poly.pdbx_seq_one_letter_code
_entity_poly.pdbx_strand_id
1 'polypeptide(L)'
;MLLIASALLLVAAPLLVWSAGLFNARRTPAGAASAPVLPWNGKLILLSALLYTLAFNLTFFIQELFLVLPKALTPGLQPTLFHNNHGWQGEHPLASLFQGTGALATALTGACCALLLSRRTGTRSTAGGLFLFWMAYSGLFMALPQVVIGALSTGSDVGMAMEYLRLGAGAKNAAALLALAVIPPFALWLGQRLLGVAENSAQIASPRARNRFVFQTATLPALMAVALIIPFRIPREPVEVVLLPVLVTVIGIAWIQAGAWRTTTTVAAGSRVGSLVYPLIAVLALLAVFQLLLRPGIRFY
;
A
#
# COMPACT_ATOMS: atom_id res chain seq x y z
N MET A 1 0.63 -17.71 -18.47
CA MET A 1 0.14 -16.36 -18.88
C MET A 1 0.19 -15.35 -17.74
N LEU A 2 -0.48 -15.57 -16.60
CA LEU A 2 -0.54 -14.60 -15.47
C LEU A 2 0.83 -14.21 -14.89
N LEU A 3 1.77 -15.17 -14.77
CA LEU A 3 3.14 -14.88 -14.29
C LEU A 3 3.88 -13.94 -15.24
N ILE A 4 3.77 -14.17 -16.56
CA ILE A 4 4.37 -13.31 -17.59
C ILE A 4 3.73 -11.93 -17.55
N ALA A 5 2.39 -11.85 -17.48
CA ALA A 5 1.67 -10.59 -17.35
C ALA A 5 2.10 -9.81 -16.09
N SER A 6 2.27 -10.51 -14.97
CA SER A 6 2.74 -9.93 -13.71
C SER A 6 4.18 -9.39 -13.84
N ALA A 7 5.11 -10.17 -14.39
CA ALA A 7 6.49 -9.73 -14.60
C ALA A 7 6.57 -8.51 -15.53
N LEU A 8 5.83 -8.54 -16.64
CA LEU A 8 5.78 -7.43 -17.58
C LEU A 8 5.20 -6.17 -16.93
N LEU A 9 4.09 -6.29 -16.21
CA LEU A 9 3.40 -5.14 -15.66
C LEU A 9 4.06 -4.56 -14.40
N LEU A 10 4.62 -5.41 -13.54
CA LEU A 10 5.18 -5.00 -12.25
C LEU A 10 6.66 -4.61 -12.36
N VAL A 11 7.37 -5.08 -13.39
CA VAL A 11 8.81 -4.82 -13.56
C VAL A 11 9.11 -4.11 -14.88
N ALA A 12 8.83 -4.74 -16.02
CA ALA A 12 9.28 -4.21 -17.31
C ALA A 12 8.62 -2.87 -17.67
N ALA A 13 7.31 -2.77 -17.53
CA ALA A 13 6.53 -1.59 -17.88
C ALA A 13 6.92 -0.33 -17.08
N PRO A 14 6.99 -0.33 -15.73
CA PRO A 14 7.42 0.85 -14.99
C PRO A 14 8.87 1.26 -15.32
N LEU A 15 9.76 0.30 -15.59
CA LEU A 15 11.14 0.59 -16.03
C LEU A 15 11.18 1.28 -17.40
N LEU A 16 10.37 0.83 -18.36
CA LEU A 16 10.25 1.46 -19.68
C LEU A 16 9.69 2.88 -19.57
N VAL A 17 8.63 3.07 -18.76
CA VAL A 17 8.02 4.38 -18.53
C VAL A 17 9.02 5.34 -17.87
N TRP A 18 9.76 4.86 -16.87
CA TRP A 18 10.80 5.63 -16.19
C TRP A 18 11.92 6.02 -17.15
N SER A 19 12.42 5.08 -17.95
CA SER A 19 13.49 5.31 -18.92
C SER A 19 13.10 6.37 -19.95
N ALA A 20 11.90 6.23 -20.54
CA ALA A 20 11.37 7.21 -21.48
C ALA A 20 11.16 8.60 -20.85
N GLY A 21 10.77 8.67 -19.57
CA GLY A 21 10.69 9.91 -18.81
C GLY A 21 12.05 10.61 -18.65
N LEU A 22 13.08 9.83 -18.33
CA LEU A 22 14.46 10.32 -18.20
C LEU A 22 15.00 10.86 -19.53
N PHE A 23 14.76 10.17 -20.65
CA PHE A 23 15.20 10.63 -21.97
C PHE A 23 14.54 11.95 -22.37
N ASN A 24 13.23 12.10 -22.14
CA ASN A 24 12.51 13.33 -22.45
C ASN A 24 12.97 14.52 -21.58
N ALA A 25 13.26 14.28 -20.30
CA ALA A 25 13.77 15.31 -19.38
C ALA A 25 15.22 15.76 -19.68
N ARG A 26 15.96 15.03 -20.53
CA ARG A 26 17.27 15.45 -21.05
C ARG A 26 17.15 16.32 -22.31
N ARG A 27 16.03 16.23 -23.03
CA ARG A 27 15.77 16.98 -24.27
C ARG A 27 15.11 18.34 -24.04
N THR A 28 14.64 18.63 -22.83
CA THR A 28 14.07 19.95 -22.50
C THR A 28 15.20 21.00 -22.46
N PRO A 29 15.10 22.12 -23.21
CA PRO A 29 16.15 23.14 -23.28
C PRO A 29 16.51 23.73 -21.91
N ALA A 30 17.80 23.99 -21.68
CA ALA A 30 18.35 24.52 -20.44
C ALA A 30 17.74 25.86 -19.99
N GLY A 31 17.10 26.61 -20.89
CA GLY A 31 16.47 27.90 -20.62
C GLY A 31 15.18 27.86 -19.77
N ALA A 32 14.57 26.68 -19.55
CA ALA A 32 13.31 26.57 -18.81
C ALA A 32 13.47 26.16 -17.32
N ALA A 33 14.69 25.98 -16.81
CA ALA A 33 14.90 25.35 -15.51
C ALA A 33 16.10 25.91 -14.73
N SER A 34 15.97 27.14 -14.24
CA SER A 34 16.76 27.68 -13.12
C SER A 34 15.89 27.84 -11.87
N ALA A 35 15.00 26.87 -11.61
CA ALA A 35 14.39 26.75 -10.30
C ALA A 35 15.45 26.24 -9.31
N PRO A 36 15.67 26.91 -8.16
CA PRO A 36 16.68 26.51 -7.20
C PRO A 36 16.43 25.07 -6.71
N VAL A 37 17.51 24.29 -6.61
CA VAL A 37 17.45 22.95 -6.00
C VAL A 37 17.18 23.14 -4.52
N LEU A 38 15.93 22.92 -4.10
CA LEU A 38 15.57 22.98 -2.68
C LEU A 38 16.30 21.90 -1.90
N PRO A 39 16.70 22.10 -0.63
CA PRO A 39 17.34 21.05 0.17
C PRO A 39 16.37 19.89 0.45
N TRP A 40 16.92 18.73 0.82
CA TRP A 40 16.12 17.60 1.27
C TRP A 40 15.46 17.91 2.61
N ASN A 41 14.20 17.54 2.78
CA ASN A 41 13.46 17.70 4.03
C ASN A 41 13.44 16.36 4.77
N GLY A 42 14.43 16.15 5.67
CA GLY A 42 14.54 14.93 6.47
C GLY A 42 13.35 14.69 7.39
N LYS A 43 12.72 15.76 7.90
CA LYS A 43 11.50 15.66 8.70
C LYS A 43 10.34 15.07 7.89
N LEU A 44 10.19 15.46 6.62
CA LEU A 44 9.18 14.89 5.72
C LEU A 44 9.44 13.40 5.47
N ILE A 45 10.70 13.01 5.27
CA ILE A 45 11.10 11.60 5.06
C ILE A 45 10.69 10.77 6.27
N LEU A 46 11.10 11.18 7.47
CA LEU A 46 10.79 10.47 8.71
C LEU A 46 9.29 10.43 9.00
N LEU A 47 8.58 11.54 8.79
CA LEU A 47 7.13 11.60 8.93
C LEU A 47 6.46 10.56 8.01
N SER A 48 6.83 10.55 6.74
CA SER A 48 6.24 9.65 5.76
C SER A 48 6.59 8.18 6.06
N ALA A 49 7.80 7.89 6.54
CA ALA A 49 8.23 6.53 6.89
C ALA A 49 7.43 5.99 8.09
N LEU A 50 7.23 6.81 9.13
CA LEU A 50 6.40 6.46 10.29
C LEU A 50 4.95 6.25 9.88
N LEU A 51 4.39 7.13 9.05
CA LEU A 51 3.01 7.01 8.59
C LEU A 51 2.80 5.80 7.68
N TYR A 52 3.77 5.43 6.84
CA TYR A 52 3.68 4.21 6.06
C TYR A 52 3.80 2.96 6.94
N THR A 53 4.74 2.94 7.88
CA THR A 53 4.85 1.87 8.88
C THR A 53 3.52 1.66 9.61
N LEU A 54 2.91 2.75 10.07
CA LEU A 54 1.60 2.73 10.72
C LEU A 54 0.51 2.21 9.77
N ALA A 55 0.40 2.78 8.57
CA ALA A 55 -0.65 2.43 7.62
C ALA A 55 -0.55 0.98 7.12
N PHE A 56 0.66 0.49 6.89
CA PHE A 56 0.91 -0.91 6.52
C PHE A 56 0.41 -1.85 7.62
N ASN A 57 0.83 -1.63 8.86
CA ASN A 57 0.47 -2.50 9.98
C ASN A 57 -1.01 -2.38 10.35
N LEU A 58 -1.62 -1.20 10.24
CA LEU A 58 -3.07 -1.03 10.42
C LEU A 58 -3.86 -1.76 9.33
N THR A 59 -3.46 -1.62 8.06
CA THR A 59 -4.12 -2.33 6.95
C THR A 59 -4.05 -3.83 7.15
N PHE A 60 -2.88 -4.32 7.51
CA PHE A 60 -2.66 -5.72 7.80
C PHE A 60 -3.48 -6.19 9.01
N PHE A 61 -3.54 -5.41 10.10
CA PHE A 61 -4.40 -5.70 11.24
C PHE A 61 -5.88 -5.78 10.85
N ILE A 62 -6.36 -4.84 10.03
CA ILE A 62 -7.73 -4.86 9.49
C ILE A 62 -7.97 -6.14 8.69
N GLN A 63 -7.00 -6.57 7.87
CA GLN A 63 -7.08 -7.83 7.13
C GLN A 63 -7.34 -9.01 8.07
N GLU A 64 -6.46 -9.22 9.05
CA GLU A 64 -6.54 -10.35 9.98
C GLU A 64 -7.81 -10.30 10.83
N LEU A 65 -8.21 -9.10 11.28
CA LEU A 65 -9.44 -8.91 12.03
C LEU A 65 -10.66 -9.37 11.22
N PHE A 66 -10.74 -8.99 9.94
CA PHE A 66 -11.85 -9.38 9.07
C PHE A 66 -11.78 -10.83 8.58
N LEU A 67 -10.64 -11.50 8.71
CA LEU A 67 -10.54 -12.95 8.55
C LEU A 67 -11.13 -13.70 9.75
N VAL A 68 -11.14 -13.09 10.93
CA VAL A 68 -11.60 -13.71 12.18
C VAL A 68 -13.06 -13.37 12.49
N LEU A 69 -13.48 -12.10 12.38
CA LEU A 69 -14.80 -11.66 12.84
C LEU A 69 -15.98 -12.44 12.23
N PRO A 70 -16.06 -12.67 10.91
CA PRO A 70 -17.16 -13.44 10.34
C PRO A 70 -17.18 -14.90 10.84
N LYS A 71 -15.99 -15.48 11.07
CA LYS A 71 -15.85 -16.83 11.63
C LYS A 71 -16.34 -16.86 13.08
N ALA A 72 -16.05 -15.84 13.88
CA ALA A 72 -16.47 -15.75 15.28
C ALA A 72 -17.99 -15.67 15.44
N LEU A 73 -18.67 -15.10 14.43
CA LEU A 73 -20.12 -14.97 14.39
C LEU A 73 -20.82 -16.20 13.78
N THR A 74 -20.06 -17.24 13.44
CA THR A 74 -20.59 -18.45 12.80
C THR A 74 -20.57 -19.63 13.77
N PRO A 75 -21.74 -20.18 14.14
CA PRO A 75 -21.79 -21.35 15.01
C PRO A 75 -20.94 -22.51 14.49
N GLY A 76 -20.19 -23.15 15.39
CA GLY A 76 -19.29 -24.26 15.03
C GLY A 76 -17.89 -23.84 14.59
N LEU A 77 -17.58 -22.54 14.51
CA LEU A 77 -16.21 -22.04 14.30
C LEU A 77 -15.69 -21.35 15.55
N GLN A 78 -14.40 -21.57 15.83
CA GLN A 78 -13.70 -20.99 16.98
C GLN A 78 -12.39 -20.33 16.51
N PRO A 79 -12.45 -19.09 15.98
CA PRO A 79 -11.27 -18.44 15.46
C PRO A 79 -10.42 -17.82 16.57
N THR A 80 -9.12 -17.73 16.31
CA THR A 80 -8.13 -17.05 17.13
C THR A 80 -7.37 -16.06 16.26
N LEU A 81 -7.29 -14.80 16.69
CA LEU A 81 -6.54 -13.74 16.04
C LEU A 81 -5.14 -13.65 16.65
N PHE A 82 -4.09 -13.69 15.83
CA PHE A 82 -2.70 -13.53 16.27
C PHE A 82 -2.07 -12.28 15.67
N HIS A 83 -0.89 -11.89 16.17
CA HIS A 83 -0.09 -10.86 15.53
C HIS A 83 0.48 -11.45 14.24
N ASN A 84 -0.12 -11.11 13.10
CA ASN A 84 0.24 -11.65 11.79
C ASN A 84 -0.26 -13.02 11.43
N ASN A 85 -1.22 -13.59 12.16
CA ASN A 85 -1.95 -14.75 11.66
C ASN A 85 -3.39 -14.71 12.12
N HIS A 86 -4.16 -15.64 11.58
CA HIS A 86 -5.32 -16.16 12.25
C HIS A 86 -5.31 -17.69 12.15
N GLY A 87 -6.04 -18.32 13.05
CA GLY A 87 -6.36 -19.74 12.99
C GLY A 87 -7.81 -19.95 13.38
N TRP A 88 -8.35 -21.12 13.11
CA TRP A 88 -9.66 -21.49 13.64
C TRP A 88 -9.74 -22.99 13.88
N GLN A 89 -10.64 -23.37 14.77
CA GLN A 89 -11.06 -24.75 14.97
C GLN A 89 -12.53 -24.91 14.55
N GLY A 90 -12.92 -26.15 14.29
CA GLY A 90 -14.25 -26.50 13.80
C GLY A 90 -14.38 -26.49 12.28
N GLU A 91 -15.41 -27.17 11.79
CA GLU A 91 -15.69 -27.33 10.36
C GLU A 91 -16.98 -26.61 10.00
N HIS A 92 -16.89 -25.68 9.04
CA HIS A 92 -18.07 -25.04 8.48
C HIS A 92 -17.78 -24.62 7.03
N PRO A 93 -18.67 -24.87 6.05
CA PRO A 93 -18.44 -24.52 4.64
C PRO A 93 -18.09 -23.05 4.42
N LEU A 94 -18.70 -22.14 5.20
CA LEU A 94 -18.43 -20.70 5.12
C LEU A 94 -17.01 -20.30 5.54
N ALA A 95 -16.26 -21.16 6.24
CA ALA A 95 -14.90 -20.84 6.67
C ALA A 95 -14.03 -20.43 5.47
N SER A 96 -14.14 -21.15 4.35
CA SER A 96 -13.43 -20.84 3.10
C SER A 96 -13.89 -19.53 2.45
N LEU A 97 -15.18 -19.21 2.50
CA LEU A 97 -15.70 -17.92 2.02
C LEU A 97 -15.12 -16.76 2.84
N PHE A 98 -15.09 -16.89 4.16
CA PHE A 98 -14.57 -15.89 5.09
C PHE A 98 -13.05 -15.74 5.05
N GLN A 99 -12.36 -16.50 4.20
CA GLN A 99 -10.98 -16.18 3.87
C GLN A 99 -10.87 -15.00 2.90
N GLY A 100 -11.90 -14.76 2.08
CA GLY A 100 -11.92 -13.62 1.16
C GLY A 100 -12.18 -12.26 1.85
N THR A 101 -12.69 -12.25 3.08
CA THR A 101 -13.13 -11.03 3.77
C THR A 101 -11.96 -10.13 4.19
N GLY A 102 -10.78 -10.69 4.45
CA GLY A 102 -9.57 -9.90 4.71
C GLY A 102 -9.18 -9.04 3.50
N ALA A 103 -9.10 -9.66 2.31
CA ALA A 103 -8.80 -8.96 1.05
C ALA A 103 -9.86 -7.91 0.72
N LEU A 104 -11.13 -8.22 0.97
CA LEU A 104 -12.22 -7.27 0.77
C LEU A 104 -12.13 -6.07 1.73
N ALA A 105 -11.87 -6.32 3.02
CA ALA A 105 -11.77 -5.26 4.02
C ALA A 105 -10.60 -4.30 3.71
N THR A 106 -9.44 -4.84 3.36
CA THR A 106 -8.28 -4.02 2.96
C THR A 106 -8.55 -3.20 1.70
N ALA A 107 -9.20 -3.78 0.69
CA ALA A 107 -9.60 -3.05 -0.51
C ALA A 107 -10.59 -1.91 -0.20
N LEU A 108 -11.60 -2.16 0.63
CA LEU A 108 -12.60 -1.17 1.03
C LEU A 108 -12.00 -0.04 1.87
N THR A 109 -11.11 -0.37 2.83
CA THR A 109 -10.36 0.62 3.60
C THR A 109 -9.50 1.48 2.67
N GLY A 110 -8.76 0.84 1.75
CA GLY A 110 -7.94 1.55 0.77
C GLY A 110 -8.76 2.47 -0.13
N ALA A 111 -9.89 2.00 -0.64
CA ALA A 111 -10.82 2.78 -1.45
C ALA A 111 -11.42 3.96 -0.67
N CYS A 112 -11.82 3.75 0.58
CA CYS A 112 -12.33 4.83 1.44
C CYS A 112 -11.26 5.91 1.67
N CYS A 113 -10.04 5.53 2.01
CA CYS A 113 -8.93 6.48 2.17
C CYS A 113 -8.59 7.20 0.86
N ALA A 114 -8.67 6.50 -0.29
CA ALA A 114 -8.50 7.11 -1.61
C ALA A 114 -9.58 8.15 -1.90
N LEU A 115 -10.86 7.87 -1.59
CA LEU A 115 -11.96 8.82 -1.74
C LEU A 115 -11.81 10.03 -0.81
N LEU A 116 -11.38 9.83 0.43
CA LEU A 116 -11.11 10.92 1.36
C LEU A 116 -9.93 11.78 0.90
N LEU A 117 -8.90 11.16 0.34
CA LEU A 117 -7.76 11.86 -0.26
C LEU A 117 -8.17 12.66 -1.50
N SER A 118 -9.07 12.12 -2.33
CA SER A 118 -9.52 12.78 -3.57
C SER A 118 -10.37 14.02 -3.30
N ARG A 119 -11.15 14.00 -2.21
CA ARG A 119 -12.00 15.10 -1.73
C ARG A 119 -11.25 16.13 -0.89
N ARG A 120 -9.94 15.98 -0.74
CA ARG A 120 -9.14 16.90 0.06
C ARG A 120 -8.97 18.22 -0.69
N THR A 121 -9.51 19.29 -0.11
CA THR A 121 -9.34 20.67 -0.60
C THR A 121 -8.49 21.49 0.40
N GLY A 122 -7.67 22.40 -0.12
CA GLY A 122 -6.97 23.43 0.68
C GLY A 122 -5.80 22.98 1.57
N THR A 123 -5.49 23.84 2.55
CA THR A 123 -4.31 23.83 3.45
C THR A 123 -4.36 22.79 4.59
N ARG A 124 -4.98 21.64 4.37
CA ARG A 124 -5.06 20.57 5.39
C ARG A 124 -3.67 20.04 5.76
N SER A 125 -3.54 19.42 6.94
CA SER A 125 -2.27 18.90 7.49
C SER A 125 -1.56 17.92 6.56
N THR A 126 -0.28 18.16 6.25
CA THR A 126 0.60 17.25 5.49
C THR A 126 0.58 15.83 6.04
N ALA A 127 0.64 15.67 7.36
CA ALA A 127 0.61 14.35 8.01
C ALA A 127 -0.70 13.58 7.70
N GLY A 128 -1.85 14.25 7.77
CA GLY A 128 -3.12 13.61 7.42
C GLY A 128 -3.22 13.23 5.94
N GLY A 129 -2.53 13.96 5.05
CA GLY A 129 -2.53 13.69 3.62
C GLY A 129 -1.68 12.47 3.28
N LEU A 130 -0.50 12.41 3.88
CA LEU A 130 0.39 11.27 3.79
C LEU A 130 -0.23 10.03 4.44
N PHE A 131 -0.92 10.17 5.58
CA PHE A 131 -1.60 9.03 6.21
C PHE A 131 -2.69 8.44 5.31
N LEU A 132 -3.57 9.28 4.74
CA LEU A 132 -4.60 8.82 3.79
C LEU A 132 -3.98 8.22 2.54
N PHE A 133 -2.91 8.82 2.01
CA PHE A 133 -2.14 8.27 0.89
C PHE A 133 -1.61 6.87 1.21
N TRP A 134 -0.97 6.68 2.37
CA TRP A 134 -0.39 5.40 2.75
C TRP A 134 -1.44 4.35 3.10
N MET A 135 -2.57 4.71 3.70
CA MET A 135 -3.70 3.80 3.91
C MET A 135 -4.33 3.36 2.58
N ALA A 136 -4.52 4.30 1.65
CA ALA A 136 -5.00 4.00 0.30
C ALA A 136 -4.02 3.08 -0.45
N TYR A 137 -2.73 3.40 -0.37
CA TYR A 137 -1.66 2.60 -0.95
C TYR A 137 -1.65 1.18 -0.39
N SER A 138 -1.51 1.04 0.94
CA SER A 138 -1.44 -0.27 1.59
C SER A 138 -2.70 -1.09 1.33
N GLY A 139 -3.90 -0.52 1.47
CA GLY A 139 -5.15 -1.23 1.23
C GLY A 139 -5.27 -1.81 -0.17
N LEU A 140 -5.00 -0.99 -1.20
CA LEU A 140 -5.13 -1.42 -2.59
C LEU A 140 -3.99 -2.35 -3.02
N PHE A 141 -2.73 -2.05 -2.68
CA PHE A 141 -1.57 -2.84 -3.11
C PHE A 141 -1.31 -4.08 -2.24
N MET A 142 -2.02 -4.26 -1.12
CA MET A 142 -2.15 -5.57 -0.47
C MET A 142 -3.27 -6.40 -1.10
N ALA A 143 -4.44 -5.80 -1.35
CA ALA A 143 -5.61 -6.54 -1.83
C ALA A 143 -5.50 -7.00 -3.29
N LEU A 144 -5.05 -6.14 -4.21
CA LEU A 144 -5.02 -6.46 -5.65
C LEU A 144 -4.11 -7.67 -5.97
N PRO A 145 -2.88 -7.78 -5.44
CA PRO A 145 -2.06 -8.97 -5.67
C PRO A 145 -2.68 -10.25 -5.09
N GLN A 146 -3.47 -10.17 -4.01
CA GLN A 146 -4.13 -11.36 -3.46
C GLN A 146 -5.16 -11.95 -4.43
N VAL A 147 -5.80 -11.14 -5.27
CA VAL A 147 -6.69 -11.65 -6.35
C VAL A 147 -5.89 -12.47 -7.37
N VAL A 148 -4.70 -12.01 -7.74
CA VAL A 148 -3.81 -12.73 -8.65
C VAL A 148 -3.32 -14.03 -8.04
N ILE A 149 -2.91 -13.99 -6.76
CA ILE A 149 -2.50 -15.18 -6.00
C ILE A 149 -3.67 -16.16 -5.87
N GLY A 150 -4.89 -15.69 -5.59
CA GLY A 150 -6.11 -16.51 -5.50
C GLY A 150 -6.46 -17.23 -6.80
N ALA A 151 -6.18 -16.61 -7.95
CA ALA A 151 -6.34 -17.28 -9.24
C ALA A 151 -5.28 -18.36 -9.51
N LEU A 152 -4.10 -18.25 -8.89
CA LEU A 152 -2.98 -19.19 -9.07
C LEU A 152 -2.90 -20.28 -8.00
N SER A 153 -3.45 -20.03 -6.81
CA SER A 153 -3.36 -20.90 -5.64
C SER A 153 -4.70 -20.98 -4.91
N THR A 154 -5.31 -22.15 -4.94
CA THR A 154 -6.57 -22.46 -4.24
C THR A 154 -6.41 -22.50 -2.72
N GLY A 155 -5.19 -22.69 -2.22
CA GLY A 155 -4.87 -22.68 -0.79
C GLY A 155 -4.62 -21.29 -0.21
N SER A 156 -4.64 -20.24 -1.02
CA SER A 156 -4.55 -18.86 -0.52
C SER A 156 -5.90 -18.35 -0.04
N ASP A 157 -5.90 -17.30 0.79
CA ASP A 157 -7.11 -16.72 1.38
C ASP A 157 -8.20 -16.41 0.34
N VAL A 158 -7.83 -15.65 -0.70
CA VAL A 158 -8.74 -15.33 -1.80
C VAL A 158 -9.03 -16.56 -2.67
N GLY A 159 -8.06 -17.46 -2.85
CA GLY A 159 -8.27 -18.70 -3.60
C GLY A 159 -9.34 -19.59 -2.99
N MET A 160 -9.34 -19.76 -1.67
CA MET A 160 -10.37 -20.50 -0.92
C MET A 160 -11.76 -19.87 -1.09
N ALA A 161 -11.85 -18.55 -1.07
CA ALA A 161 -13.12 -17.86 -1.31
C ALA A 161 -13.59 -18.01 -2.77
N MET A 162 -12.69 -17.95 -3.75
CA MET A 162 -13.01 -18.19 -5.16
C MET A 162 -13.49 -19.63 -5.41
N GLU A 163 -12.90 -20.61 -4.73
CA GLU A 163 -13.36 -22.01 -4.75
C GLU A 163 -14.75 -22.16 -4.14
N TYR A 164 -14.98 -21.54 -2.97
CA TYR A 164 -16.31 -21.54 -2.35
C TYR A 164 -17.38 -20.97 -3.28
N LEU A 165 -17.07 -19.87 -3.97
CA LEU A 165 -17.95 -19.23 -4.96
C LEU A 165 -18.04 -20.00 -6.29
N ARG A 166 -17.34 -21.13 -6.41
CA ARG A 166 -17.30 -21.98 -7.61
C ARG A 166 -16.88 -21.22 -8.87
N LEU A 167 -15.93 -20.28 -8.73
CA LEU A 167 -15.42 -19.53 -9.88
C LEU A 167 -14.60 -20.46 -10.78
N GLY A 168 -15.07 -20.65 -12.01
CA GLY A 168 -14.31 -21.37 -13.03
C GLY A 168 -12.99 -20.68 -13.38
N ALA A 169 -12.06 -21.42 -13.98
CA ALA A 169 -10.72 -20.92 -14.33
C ALA A 169 -10.75 -19.63 -15.17
N GLY A 170 -11.71 -19.50 -16.09
CA GLY A 170 -11.90 -18.29 -16.89
C GLY A 170 -12.22 -17.06 -16.04
N ALA A 171 -13.13 -17.18 -15.05
CA ALA A 171 -13.50 -16.10 -14.15
C ALA A 171 -12.33 -15.69 -13.24
N LYS A 172 -11.59 -16.66 -12.71
CA LYS A 172 -10.38 -16.42 -11.91
C LYS A 172 -9.31 -15.68 -12.70
N ASN A 173 -9.04 -16.12 -13.92
CA ASN A 173 -8.08 -15.47 -14.82
C ASN A 173 -8.53 -14.05 -15.17
N ALA A 174 -9.80 -13.83 -15.47
CA ALA A 174 -10.35 -12.51 -15.76
C ALA A 174 -10.20 -11.56 -14.55
N ALA A 175 -10.53 -12.04 -13.34
CA ALA A 175 -10.36 -11.27 -12.11
C ALA A 175 -8.89 -10.91 -11.84
N ALA A 176 -7.97 -11.85 -12.02
CA ALA A 176 -6.54 -11.61 -11.87
C ALA A 176 -6.00 -10.60 -12.90
N LEU A 177 -6.41 -10.71 -14.17
CA LEU A 177 -6.02 -9.76 -15.21
C LEU A 177 -6.58 -8.37 -14.94
N LEU A 178 -7.83 -8.26 -14.47
CA LEU A 178 -8.42 -6.99 -14.07
C LEU A 178 -7.67 -6.39 -12.89
N ALA A 179 -7.35 -7.18 -11.85
CA ALA A 179 -6.59 -6.73 -10.70
C ALA A 179 -5.21 -6.19 -11.11
N LEU A 180 -4.51 -6.90 -12.00
CA LEU A 180 -3.26 -6.43 -12.59
C LEU A 180 -3.46 -5.11 -13.36
N ALA A 181 -4.41 -5.06 -14.29
CA ALA A 181 -4.66 -3.88 -15.13
C ALA A 181 -5.00 -2.62 -14.34
N VAL A 182 -5.57 -2.76 -13.14
CA VAL A 182 -5.97 -1.66 -12.25
C VAL A 182 -4.78 -1.10 -11.45
N ILE A 183 -3.70 -1.86 -11.23
CA ILE A 183 -2.51 -1.42 -10.47
C ILE A 183 -1.89 -0.14 -11.06
N PRO A 184 -1.50 -0.08 -12.36
CA PRO A 184 -0.88 1.13 -12.92
C PRO A 184 -1.73 2.39 -12.83
N PRO A 185 -3.01 2.43 -13.29
CA PRO A 185 -3.79 3.67 -13.24
C PRO A 185 -4.00 4.15 -11.80
N PHE A 186 -4.20 3.25 -10.82
CA PHE A 186 -4.30 3.65 -9.42
C PHE A 186 -2.98 4.17 -8.86
N ALA A 187 -1.85 3.53 -9.19
CA ALA A 187 -0.53 4.01 -8.78
C ALA A 187 -0.25 5.41 -9.35
N LEU A 188 -0.50 5.62 -10.64
CA LEU A 188 -0.33 6.94 -11.28
C LEU A 188 -1.24 7.99 -10.66
N TRP A 189 -2.51 7.65 -10.41
CA TRP A 189 -3.46 8.52 -9.74
C TRP A 189 -3.04 8.87 -8.31
N LEU A 190 -2.60 7.89 -7.50
CA LEU A 190 -2.06 8.12 -6.16
C LEU A 190 -0.79 9.00 -6.21
N GLY A 191 0.07 8.79 -7.20
CA GLY A 191 1.26 9.61 -7.43
C GLY A 191 0.92 11.08 -7.71
N GLN A 192 -0.13 11.34 -8.51
CA GLN A 192 -0.66 12.69 -8.70
C GLN A 192 -1.14 13.30 -7.37
N ARG A 193 -1.87 12.53 -6.55
CA ARG A 193 -2.35 13.00 -5.24
C ARG A 193 -1.21 13.28 -4.27
N LEU A 194 -0.15 12.45 -4.30
CA LEU A 194 1.05 12.66 -3.49
C LEU A 194 1.75 13.97 -3.84
N LEU A 195 1.89 14.30 -5.13
CA LEU A 195 2.47 15.57 -5.57
C LEU A 195 1.68 16.78 -5.05
N GLY A 196 0.36 16.65 -4.89
CA GLY A 196 -0.49 17.68 -4.28
C GLY A 196 -0.17 17.97 -2.81
N VAL A 197 0.59 17.11 -2.12
CA VAL A 197 1.02 17.31 -0.73
C VAL A 197 2.23 18.26 -0.65
N ALA A 198 2.85 18.62 -1.77
CA ALA A 198 3.98 19.55 -1.81
C ALA A 198 3.67 20.87 -1.08
N GLU A 199 4.67 21.39 -0.37
CA GLU A 199 4.56 22.64 0.38
C GLU A 199 4.63 23.85 -0.56
N ASN A 200 5.35 23.73 -1.67
CA ASN A 200 5.46 24.80 -2.66
C ASN A 200 5.47 24.23 -4.09
N SER A 201 5.05 25.05 -5.05
CA SER A 201 5.01 24.65 -6.46
C SER A 201 6.40 24.39 -7.04
N ALA A 202 7.46 25.00 -6.48
CA ALA A 202 8.84 24.79 -6.93
C ALA A 202 9.32 23.34 -6.72
N GLN A 203 8.84 22.65 -5.68
CA GLN A 203 9.12 21.23 -5.42
C GLN A 203 8.63 20.31 -6.53
N ILE A 204 7.67 20.76 -7.35
CA ILE A 204 6.99 19.94 -8.37
C ILE A 204 6.93 20.61 -9.76
N ALA A 205 7.66 21.72 -9.95
CA ALA A 205 7.60 22.53 -11.16
C ALA A 205 8.12 21.79 -12.40
N SER A 206 9.21 21.03 -12.28
CA SER A 206 9.84 20.30 -13.38
C SER A 206 9.70 18.78 -13.22
N PRO A 207 9.84 17.99 -14.31
CA PRO A 207 9.85 16.52 -14.22
C PRO A 207 10.87 15.98 -13.22
N ARG A 208 12.06 16.57 -13.17
CA ARG A 208 13.11 16.20 -12.20
C ARG A 208 12.71 16.55 -10.77
N ALA A 209 12.11 17.73 -10.55
CA ALA A 209 11.63 18.15 -9.24
C ALA A 209 10.53 17.20 -8.72
N ARG A 210 9.55 16.85 -9.56
CA ARG A 210 8.51 15.86 -9.24
C ARG A 210 9.09 14.50 -8.89
N ASN A 211 10.00 14.00 -9.72
CA ASN A 211 10.63 12.69 -9.48
C ASN A 211 11.40 12.67 -8.15
N ARG A 212 12.17 13.73 -7.88
CA ARG A 212 12.89 13.89 -6.62
C ARG A 212 11.94 14.01 -5.42
N PHE A 213 10.85 14.77 -5.55
CA PHE A 213 9.86 14.92 -4.50
C PHE A 213 9.19 13.58 -4.16
N VAL A 214 8.78 12.80 -5.17
CA VAL A 214 8.25 11.45 -4.97
C VAL A 214 9.28 10.54 -4.32
N PHE A 215 10.54 10.61 -4.77
CA PHE A 215 11.60 9.80 -4.17
C PHE A 215 11.77 10.09 -2.67
N GLN A 216 11.79 11.37 -2.33
CA GLN A 216 11.93 11.84 -0.95
C GLN A 216 10.69 11.54 -0.10
N THR A 217 9.48 11.62 -0.67
CA THR A 217 8.23 11.56 0.10
C THR A 217 7.61 10.18 0.13
N ALA A 218 7.92 9.31 -0.83
CA ALA A 218 7.38 7.95 -0.90
C ALA A 218 8.46 6.87 -0.99
N THR A 219 9.35 6.92 -1.97
CA THR A 219 10.28 5.81 -2.24
C THR A 219 11.25 5.55 -1.10
N LEU A 220 12.03 6.57 -0.67
CA LEU A 220 12.95 6.41 0.45
C LEU A 220 12.21 6.11 1.77
N PRO A 221 11.12 6.82 2.13
CA PRO A 221 10.30 6.46 3.27
C PRO A 221 9.80 5.01 3.26
N ALA A 222 9.41 4.49 2.09
CA ALA A 222 8.93 3.13 1.97
C ALA A 222 10.03 2.10 2.23
N LEU A 223 11.24 2.33 1.71
CA LEU A 223 12.40 1.50 2.00
C LEU A 223 12.76 1.50 3.49
N MET A 224 12.69 2.67 4.15
CA MET A 224 12.91 2.78 5.60
C MET A 224 11.81 2.03 6.38
N ALA A 225 10.55 2.18 5.98
CA ALA A 225 9.43 1.54 6.64
C ALA A 225 9.48 0.02 6.55
N VAL A 226 9.98 -0.57 5.46
CA VAL A 226 10.17 -2.04 5.36
C VAL A 226 10.98 -2.55 6.56
N ALA A 227 12.06 -1.86 6.94
CA ALA A 227 12.83 -2.21 8.14
C ALA A 227 12.04 -1.99 9.44
N LEU A 228 11.27 -0.90 9.53
CA LEU A 228 10.44 -0.58 10.71
C LEU A 228 9.22 -1.50 10.88
N ILE A 229 8.79 -2.20 9.83
CA ILE A 229 7.69 -3.17 9.86
C ILE A 229 8.15 -4.50 10.47
N ILE A 230 9.44 -4.86 10.37
CA ILE A 230 9.99 -6.14 10.86
C ILE A 230 9.60 -6.43 12.32
N PRO A 231 9.73 -5.52 13.30
CA PRO A 231 9.38 -5.78 14.69
C PRO A 231 7.90 -6.13 14.91
N PHE A 232 7.00 -5.71 14.01
CA PHE A 232 5.59 -6.09 14.09
C PHE A 232 5.36 -7.55 13.72
N ARG A 233 6.30 -8.18 13.01
CA ARG A 233 6.14 -9.51 12.40
C ARG A 233 6.81 -10.65 13.14
N ILE A 234 7.81 -10.38 13.98
CA ILE A 234 8.54 -11.40 14.72
C ILE A 234 7.67 -11.98 15.87
N PRO A 235 7.68 -13.31 16.13
CA PRO A 235 8.43 -14.36 15.43
C PRO A 235 7.59 -15.01 14.32
N ARG A 236 7.99 -14.80 13.08
CA ARG A 236 7.42 -15.42 11.87
C ARG A 236 8.58 -15.89 10.99
N GLU A 237 8.28 -16.71 10.00
CA GLU A 237 9.27 -17.14 9.02
C GLU A 237 9.92 -15.92 8.34
N PRO A 238 11.26 -15.85 8.25
CA PRO A 238 11.95 -14.67 7.73
C PRO A 238 11.47 -14.22 6.35
N VAL A 239 11.06 -15.19 5.51
CA VAL A 239 10.49 -14.91 4.20
C VAL A 239 9.18 -14.12 4.32
N GLU A 240 8.27 -14.47 5.22
CA GLU A 240 7.01 -13.74 5.40
C GLU A 240 7.22 -12.38 6.06
N VAL A 241 8.21 -12.29 6.95
CA VAL A 241 8.59 -11.05 7.63
C VAL A 241 9.04 -9.99 6.63
N VAL A 242 9.80 -10.37 5.60
CA VAL A 242 10.45 -9.41 4.67
C VAL A 242 9.78 -9.36 3.30
N LEU A 243 9.42 -10.51 2.72
CA LEU A 243 8.96 -10.59 1.33
C LEU A 243 7.67 -9.82 1.12
N LEU A 244 6.67 -10.00 1.98
CA LEU A 244 5.37 -9.36 1.78
C LEU A 244 5.44 -7.83 1.89
N PRO A 245 6.11 -7.23 2.90
CA PRO A 245 6.35 -5.79 2.91
C PRO A 245 7.09 -5.28 1.67
N VAL A 246 8.11 -6.01 1.19
CA VAL A 246 8.85 -5.64 -0.02
C VAL A 246 7.96 -5.69 -1.26
N LEU A 247 7.18 -6.75 -1.46
CA LEU A 247 6.29 -6.88 -2.62
C LEU A 247 5.25 -5.76 -2.65
N VAL A 248 4.56 -5.52 -1.54
CA VAL A 248 3.56 -4.44 -1.42
C VAL A 248 4.20 -3.08 -1.66
N THR A 249 5.43 -2.86 -1.18
CA THR A 249 6.18 -1.62 -1.39
C THR A 249 6.56 -1.43 -2.85
N VAL A 250 7.11 -2.44 -3.52
CA VAL A 250 7.70 -2.27 -4.85
C VAL A 250 6.61 -2.11 -5.92
N ILE A 251 5.52 -2.89 -5.84
CA ILE A 251 4.47 -2.95 -6.86
C ILE A 251 3.90 -1.57 -7.21
N GLY A 252 3.51 -0.79 -6.20
CA GLY A 252 2.94 0.54 -6.41
C GLY A 252 4.00 1.64 -6.57
N ILE A 253 5.06 1.62 -5.75
CA ILE A 253 6.09 2.67 -5.77
C ILE A 253 6.82 2.73 -7.12
N ALA A 254 7.08 1.60 -7.77
CA ALA A 254 7.72 1.59 -9.09
C ALA A 254 6.91 2.40 -10.12
N TRP A 255 5.59 2.22 -10.15
CA TRP A 255 4.69 2.97 -11.02
C TRP A 255 4.55 4.44 -10.62
N ILE A 256 4.46 4.75 -9.32
CA ILE A 256 4.40 6.12 -8.80
C ILE A 256 5.68 6.89 -9.20
N GLN A 257 6.85 6.31 -9.00
CA GLN A 257 8.15 6.90 -9.35
C GLN A 257 8.31 7.06 -10.86
N ALA A 258 7.89 6.08 -11.65
CA ALA A 258 7.93 6.15 -13.12
C ALA A 258 6.97 7.24 -13.65
N GLY A 259 5.76 7.33 -13.08
CA GLY A 259 4.73 8.31 -13.45
C GLY A 259 5.13 9.75 -13.19
N ALA A 260 5.92 10.01 -12.14
CA ALA A 260 6.34 11.35 -11.73
C ALA A 260 7.02 12.17 -12.85
N TRP A 261 7.66 11.50 -13.81
CA TRP A 261 8.25 12.14 -14.98
C TRP A 261 7.23 12.75 -15.94
N ARG A 262 6.03 12.16 -16.02
CA ARG A 262 5.00 12.48 -17.02
C ARG A 262 3.79 13.19 -16.43
N THR A 263 3.65 13.20 -15.11
CA THR A 263 2.57 13.93 -14.45
C THR A 263 2.62 15.42 -14.79
N THR A 264 1.51 15.96 -15.28
CA THR A 264 1.32 17.38 -15.55
C THR A 264 0.85 18.13 -14.31
N THR A 265 1.02 19.46 -14.36
CA THR A 265 0.60 20.48 -13.38
C THR A 265 -0.32 20.00 -12.25
N THR A 266 0.25 19.90 -11.06
CA THR A 266 -0.47 19.71 -9.80
C THR A 266 -0.28 20.95 -8.95
N VAL A 267 -1.33 21.39 -8.25
CA VAL A 267 -1.25 22.54 -7.33
C VAL A 267 -0.74 22.06 -5.98
N ALA A 268 0.31 22.70 -5.48
CA ALA A 268 0.85 22.44 -4.14
C ALA A 268 -0.15 22.89 -3.06
N ALA A 269 -0.34 22.09 -2.01
CA ALA A 269 -1.28 22.40 -0.93
C ALA A 269 -0.82 23.52 0.01
N GLY A 270 0.48 23.85 0.04
CA GLY A 270 0.98 24.94 0.90
C GLY A 270 1.12 24.59 2.39
N SER A 271 0.91 23.32 2.77
CA SER A 271 0.89 22.90 4.18
C SER A 271 2.28 22.50 4.68
N ARG A 272 2.65 22.94 5.89
CA ARG A 272 3.96 22.65 6.50
C ARG A 272 4.01 21.23 7.10
N VAL A 273 5.20 20.63 7.12
CA VAL A 273 5.43 19.35 7.82
C VAL A 273 5.10 19.46 9.31
N GLY A 274 4.08 18.71 9.74
CA GLY A 274 3.61 18.61 11.13
C GLY A 274 4.58 17.89 12.08
N SER A 275 4.13 17.61 13.31
CA SER A 275 4.94 16.93 14.34
C SER A 275 5.20 15.46 14.02
N LEU A 276 6.38 14.95 14.40
CA LEU A 276 6.74 13.52 14.35
C LEU A 276 6.25 12.74 15.56
N VAL A 277 5.93 13.45 16.65
CA VAL A 277 5.59 12.83 17.94
C VAL A 277 4.35 11.94 17.83
N TYR A 278 3.28 12.44 17.20
CA TYR A 278 2.04 11.68 17.09
C TYR A 278 2.18 10.41 16.24
N PRO A 279 2.76 10.44 15.02
CA PRO A 279 3.04 9.22 14.26
C PRO A 279 3.94 8.23 15.01
N LEU A 280 4.97 8.72 15.70
CA LEU A 280 5.86 7.86 16.48
C LEU A 280 5.12 7.16 17.61
N ILE A 281 4.35 7.91 18.41
CA ILE A 281 3.52 7.34 19.49
C ILE A 281 2.53 6.33 18.91
N ALA A 282 1.88 6.62 17.78
CA ALA A 282 0.96 5.69 17.15
C ALA A 282 1.63 4.39 16.69
N VAL A 283 2.83 4.47 16.11
CA VAL A 283 3.63 3.28 15.74
C VAL A 283 4.01 2.47 16.97
N LEU A 284 4.50 3.10 18.03
CA LEU A 284 4.89 2.41 19.27
C LEU A 284 3.70 1.78 19.99
N ALA A 285 2.57 2.48 20.05
CA ALA A 285 1.33 1.96 20.61
C ALA A 285 0.82 0.75 19.82
N LEU A 286 0.83 0.82 18.48
CA LEU A 286 0.45 -0.30 17.64
C LEU A 286 1.41 -1.49 17.80
N LEU A 287 2.72 -1.23 17.93
CA LEU A 287 3.71 -2.28 18.18
C LEU A 287 3.44 -2.99 19.51
N ALA A 288 3.10 -2.23 20.56
CA ALA A 288 2.71 -2.79 21.86
C ALA A 288 1.45 -3.65 21.74
N VAL A 289 0.44 -3.22 20.98
CA VAL A 289 -0.75 -4.05 20.70
C VAL A 289 -0.35 -5.36 20.00
N PHE A 290 0.50 -5.30 18.98
CA PHE A 290 0.96 -6.50 18.27
C PHE A 290 1.73 -7.45 19.19
N GLN A 291 2.67 -6.94 19.98
CA GLN A 291 3.57 -7.77 20.76
C GLN A 291 2.98 -8.24 22.10
N LEU A 292 2.10 -7.47 22.71
CA LEU A 292 1.55 -7.77 24.04
C LEU A 292 0.15 -8.39 23.99
N LEU A 293 -0.68 -7.96 23.04
CA LEU A 293 -2.09 -8.41 22.96
C LEU A 293 -2.30 -9.47 21.88
N LEU A 294 -1.80 -9.22 20.67
CA LEU A 294 -2.06 -10.11 19.54
C LEU A 294 -1.12 -11.32 19.52
N ARG A 295 0.11 -11.20 20.04
CA ARG A 295 1.08 -12.30 20.04
C ARG A 295 0.67 -13.53 20.84
N PRO A 296 0.08 -13.41 22.05
CA PRO A 296 -0.48 -14.56 22.75
C PRO A 296 -1.68 -15.20 22.04
N GLY A 297 -2.34 -14.45 21.15
CA GLY A 297 -3.58 -14.83 20.48
C GLY A 297 -4.82 -14.39 21.26
N ILE A 298 -5.79 -13.84 20.54
CA ILE A 298 -7.10 -13.46 21.07
C ILE A 298 -8.14 -14.46 20.56
N ARG A 299 -8.74 -15.22 21.49
CA ARG A 299 -9.80 -16.20 21.20
C ARG A 299 -11.15 -15.49 21.15
N PHE A 300 -11.99 -15.84 20.17
CA PHE A 300 -13.33 -15.28 19.99
C PHE A 300 -14.41 -16.33 20.29
N TYR A 301 -14.34 -16.98 21.45
CA TYR A 301 -15.30 -17.99 21.94
C TYR A 301 -15.18 -18.18 23.46
#